data_AF-A0A0U5BLA9-F1
#
_entry.id   AF-A0A0U5BLA9-F1
#
_cell.length_a   1.000
_cell.length_b   1.000
_cell.length_c   1.000
_cell.angle_alpha   90.00
_cell.angle_beta   90.00
_cell.angle_gamma   90.00
#
_symmetry.space_group_name_H-M   'P 1'
#
loop_
_entity.id
_entity.type
_entity.pdbx_description
1 polymer ?
#
loop_
_entity_poly.entity_id
_entity_poly.type
_entity_poly.pdbx_seq_one_letter_code
_entity_poly.pdbx_strand_id
1 'polypeptide(L)'
;MAAGLVHIKGYYVEFVKSSGRLRRLRRFFYGSANATEAAFHGSRNAELIASVNLSAGKDSGILDCLTHVIAAVESSPSVILATTVGPLHNSPILHLPKFEITTPGPAPGFDAWLQRGVLAAKYRDVQQFLTVSVVLQKRLQQDIVAAVFSSRGLLEPGERNVVRFRYMREVEDGSAYELSEDDDHGRTSATTNQWKSRYCVWTHFDDWLSDDCYRAHRADMVLRSGDRRRAKIKELRNCGENKDWEQGRKTIFLQALSDVWTELAKEGRPNDYLKGGPHGIDREHYGDRFEKKLLTDYRLAQDSDFRARYIDGYEFPAMLRFRQDTVSWDDFVRSWCESVALEAAKRRPSSLLARTLVLIMAELGIEELDSAKIYDWLRKSWNKPNVGELLIFTEN
;
A
#
# COMPACT_ATOMS: atom_id res chain seq x y z
N MET A 1 -17.57 -32.79 -12.53
CA MET A 1 -18.12 -31.51 -13.05
C MET A 1 -16.94 -30.62 -13.38
N ALA A 2 -16.85 -30.10 -14.61
CA ALA A 2 -15.82 -29.10 -14.91
C ALA A 2 -16.10 -27.86 -14.05
N ALA A 3 -15.15 -27.46 -13.21
CA ALA A 3 -15.21 -26.20 -12.48
C ALA A 3 -15.15 -25.06 -13.51
N GLY A 4 -16.31 -24.57 -13.93
CA GLY A 4 -16.40 -23.47 -14.87
C GLY A 4 -15.85 -22.20 -14.24
N LEU A 5 -15.04 -21.44 -15.00
CA LEU A 5 -14.66 -20.09 -14.64
C LEU A 5 -15.93 -19.24 -14.51
N VAL A 6 -16.10 -18.57 -13.37
CA VAL A 6 -17.18 -17.60 -13.18
C VAL A 6 -16.97 -16.46 -14.17
N HIS A 7 -17.83 -16.39 -15.19
CA HIS A 7 -17.76 -15.39 -16.26
C HIS A 7 -18.79 -14.26 -16.10
N ILE A 8 -19.55 -14.22 -15.00
CA ILE A 8 -20.50 -13.15 -14.73
C ILE A 8 -19.76 -11.82 -14.51
N LYS A 9 -20.32 -10.72 -15.03
CA LYS A 9 -19.88 -9.35 -14.70
C LYS A 9 -21.05 -8.60 -14.10
N GLY A 10 -21.02 -8.46 -12.78
CA GLY A 10 -22.06 -7.78 -12.00
C GLY A 10 -21.42 -6.81 -11.01
N TYR A 11 -22.00 -5.63 -10.88
CA TYR A 11 -21.53 -4.57 -9.99
C TYR A 11 -22.68 -4.12 -9.11
N TYR A 12 -22.51 -4.24 -7.80
CA TYR A 12 -23.47 -3.77 -6.81
C TYR A 12 -22.95 -2.49 -6.16
N VAL A 13 -23.79 -1.46 -6.14
CA VAL A 13 -23.46 -0.17 -5.52
C VAL A 13 -24.58 0.21 -4.56
N GLU A 14 -24.22 0.43 -3.29
CA GLU A 14 -25.10 0.99 -2.27
C GLU A 14 -24.66 2.42 -1.93
N PHE A 15 -25.53 3.39 -2.20
CA PHE A 15 -25.35 4.78 -1.79
C PHE A 15 -26.05 5.00 -0.45
N VAL A 16 -25.27 5.29 0.59
CA VAL A 16 -25.79 5.54 1.94
C VAL A 16 -25.77 7.04 2.23
N LYS A 17 -26.93 7.61 2.55
CA LYS A 17 -27.05 9.00 3.01
C LYS A 17 -27.20 9.04 4.53
N SER A 18 -26.50 9.98 5.17
CA SER A 18 -26.59 10.23 6.62
C SER A 18 -27.94 10.84 7.04
N SER A 19 -28.64 11.56 6.15
CA SER A 19 -29.93 12.19 6.42
C SER A 19 -30.86 12.22 5.20
N GLY A 20 -32.18 12.27 5.43
CA GLY A 20 -33.22 12.38 4.40
C GLY A 20 -34.10 11.13 4.25
N ARG A 21 -35.18 11.25 3.44
CA ARG A 21 -36.25 10.24 3.31
C ARG A 21 -35.80 8.94 2.63
N LEU A 22 -34.74 8.99 1.80
CA LEU A 22 -34.11 7.82 1.17
C LEU A 22 -32.70 7.66 1.75
N ARG A 23 -32.59 6.91 2.86
CA ARG A 23 -31.32 6.61 3.53
C ARG A 23 -30.38 5.75 2.69
N ARG A 24 -30.92 4.88 1.83
CA ARG A 24 -30.13 3.95 1.00
C ARG A 24 -30.72 3.84 -0.40
N LEU A 25 -29.87 3.99 -1.41
CA LEU A 25 -30.19 3.71 -2.81
C LEU A 25 -29.29 2.56 -3.26
N ARG A 26 -29.88 1.51 -3.82
CA ARG A 26 -29.16 0.31 -4.24
C ARG A 26 -29.33 0.10 -5.73
N ARG A 27 -28.22 -0.10 -6.44
CA ARG A 27 -28.22 -0.43 -7.86
C ARG A 27 -27.39 -1.67 -8.11
N PHE A 28 -27.92 -2.52 -8.99
CA PHE A 28 -27.17 -3.63 -9.56
C PHE A 28 -26.99 -3.39 -11.05
N PHE A 29 -25.76 -3.46 -11.51
CA PHE A 29 -25.37 -3.37 -12.90
C PHE A 29 -24.90 -4.74 -13.37
N TYR A 30 -25.29 -5.15 -14.58
CA TYR A 30 -24.85 -6.42 -15.15
C TYR A 30 -24.69 -6.29 -16.66
N GLY A 31 -23.77 -7.07 -17.25
CA GLY A 31 -23.49 -6.94 -18.66
C GLY A 31 -22.26 -7.69 -19.14
N SER A 32 -21.70 -7.24 -20.25
CA SER A 32 -20.48 -7.81 -20.86
C SER A 32 -19.18 -7.22 -20.29
N ALA A 33 -19.25 -5.99 -19.76
CA ALA A 33 -18.08 -5.23 -19.31
C ALA A 33 -17.36 -5.90 -18.15
N ASN A 34 -16.09 -6.27 -18.34
CA ASN A 34 -15.19 -6.65 -17.26
C ASN A 34 -14.76 -5.42 -16.44
N ALA A 35 -14.30 -5.64 -15.20
CA ALA A 35 -13.80 -4.58 -14.32
C ALA A 35 -12.41 -4.07 -14.79
N THR A 36 -12.34 -3.48 -15.99
CA THR A 36 -11.11 -3.04 -16.63
C THR A 36 -11.30 -1.68 -17.31
N GLU A 37 -10.22 -0.91 -17.43
CA GLU A 37 -10.24 0.37 -18.14
C GLU A 37 -10.74 0.21 -19.59
N ALA A 38 -10.30 -0.84 -20.29
CA ALA A 38 -10.72 -1.12 -21.66
C ALA A 38 -12.24 -1.25 -21.83
N ALA A 39 -12.95 -1.74 -20.81
CA ALA A 39 -14.39 -1.92 -20.83
C ALA A 39 -15.17 -0.65 -20.44
N PHE A 40 -14.58 0.23 -19.62
CA PHE A 40 -15.26 1.44 -19.11
C PHE A 40 -14.83 2.76 -19.80
N HIS A 41 -13.70 2.78 -20.49
CA HIS A 41 -13.19 3.97 -21.18
C HIS A 41 -13.92 4.26 -22.52
N GLY A 42 -14.67 3.29 -23.05
CA GLY A 42 -15.51 3.48 -24.25
C GLY A 42 -14.76 3.59 -25.59
N SER A 43 -13.43 3.45 -25.60
CA SER A 43 -12.60 3.60 -26.81
C SER A 43 -12.00 2.30 -27.34
N ARG A 44 -12.08 1.19 -26.57
CA ARG A 44 -11.45 -0.10 -26.93
C ARG A 44 -12.48 -1.19 -27.18
N ASN A 45 -13.33 -1.45 -26.19
CA ASN A 45 -14.36 -2.48 -26.31
C ASN A 45 -15.74 -1.85 -26.46
N ALA A 46 -16.56 -2.43 -27.35
CA ALA A 46 -18.00 -2.19 -27.33
C ALA A 46 -18.61 -3.10 -26.25
N GLU A 47 -19.17 -2.49 -25.20
CA GLU A 47 -19.72 -3.19 -24.04
C GLU A 47 -21.19 -2.79 -23.82
N LEU A 48 -22.00 -3.72 -23.31
CA LEU A 48 -23.37 -3.45 -22.90
C LEU A 48 -23.51 -3.64 -21.39
N ILE A 49 -24.06 -2.66 -20.70
CA ILE A 49 -24.38 -2.72 -19.27
C ILE A 49 -25.85 -2.34 -19.08
N ALA A 50 -26.61 -3.23 -18.45
CA ALA A 50 -27.94 -2.94 -17.94
C ALA A 50 -27.87 -2.58 -16.45
N SER A 51 -28.83 -1.80 -15.96
CA SER A 51 -28.91 -1.40 -14.56
C SER A 51 -30.31 -1.56 -14.00
N VAL A 52 -30.40 -1.95 -12.72
CA VAL A 52 -31.67 -2.13 -12.00
C VAL A 52 -31.56 -1.50 -10.63
N ASN A 53 -32.58 -0.71 -10.26
CA ASN A 53 -32.73 -0.23 -8.89
C ASN A 53 -33.32 -1.34 -8.01
N LEU A 54 -32.68 -1.63 -6.89
CA LEU A 54 -33.08 -2.68 -5.97
C LEU A 54 -33.81 -2.09 -4.75
N SER A 55 -34.94 -2.68 -4.40
CA SER A 55 -35.73 -2.33 -3.22
C SER A 55 -35.64 -3.44 -2.17
N ALA A 56 -35.49 -3.06 -0.89
CA ALA A 56 -35.39 -4.03 0.20
C ALA A 56 -36.60 -4.96 0.31
N GLY A 57 -37.79 -4.44 0.02
CA GLY A 57 -39.03 -5.21 0.14
C GLY A 57 -39.29 -6.16 -1.04
N LYS A 58 -39.03 -5.71 -2.28
CA LYS A 58 -39.41 -6.48 -3.48
C LYS A 58 -38.28 -7.29 -4.08
N ASP A 59 -37.04 -6.92 -3.77
CA ASP A 59 -35.84 -7.53 -4.34
C ASP A 59 -34.96 -8.15 -3.23
N SER A 60 -35.57 -8.62 -2.14
CA SER A 60 -34.85 -9.20 -1.00
C SER A 60 -33.95 -10.37 -1.41
N GLY A 61 -34.41 -11.25 -2.30
CA GLY A 61 -33.62 -12.41 -2.73
C GLY A 61 -32.26 -12.07 -3.38
N ILE A 62 -32.20 -11.03 -4.23
CA ILE A 62 -30.90 -10.59 -4.80
C ILE A 62 -30.06 -9.87 -3.75
N LEU A 63 -30.71 -9.08 -2.89
CA LEU A 63 -30.03 -8.33 -1.84
C LEU A 63 -29.40 -9.25 -0.81
N ASP A 64 -30.08 -10.33 -0.44
CA ASP A 64 -29.55 -11.35 0.46
C ASP A 64 -28.36 -12.06 -0.19
N CYS A 65 -28.46 -12.44 -1.47
CA CYS A 65 -27.35 -13.01 -2.22
C CYS A 65 -26.13 -12.08 -2.26
N LEU A 66 -26.32 -10.80 -2.64
CA LEU A 66 -25.24 -9.82 -2.72
C LEU A 66 -24.64 -9.49 -1.34
N THR A 67 -25.47 -9.40 -0.31
CA THR A 67 -25.03 -9.19 1.08
C THR A 67 -24.21 -10.37 1.57
N HIS A 68 -24.61 -11.61 1.23
CA HIS A 68 -23.81 -12.79 1.51
C HIS A 68 -22.48 -12.79 0.75
N VAL A 69 -22.45 -12.35 -0.52
CA VAL A 69 -21.19 -12.19 -1.27
C VAL A 69 -20.25 -11.20 -0.58
N ILE A 70 -20.76 -10.04 -0.17
CA ILE A 70 -19.98 -9.01 0.54
C ILE A 70 -19.45 -9.57 1.86
N ALA A 71 -20.33 -10.15 2.68
CA ALA A 71 -19.95 -10.72 3.96
C ALA A 71 -18.91 -11.85 3.82
N ALA A 72 -19.09 -12.75 2.84
CA ALA A 72 -18.16 -13.84 2.55
C ALA A 72 -16.75 -13.35 2.18
N VAL A 73 -16.67 -12.22 1.47
CA VAL A 73 -15.39 -11.59 1.12
C VAL A 73 -14.75 -10.90 2.33
N GLU A 74 -15.56 -10.28 3.20
CA GLU A 74 -15.07 -9.49 4.33
C GLU A 74 -14.70 -10.31 5.58
N SER A 75 -15.28 -11.50 5.79
CA SER A 75 -15.26 -12.18 7.09
C SER A 75 -14.67 -13.60 7.14
N SER A 76 -13.99 -14.06 6.08
CA SER A 76 -13.44 -15.43 5.88
C SER A 76 -14.45 -16.39 5.21
N PRO A 77 -14.04 -17.58 4.70
CA PRO A 77 -14.76 -18.27 3.64
C PRO A 77 -16.12 -18.81 4.09
N SER A 78 -17.13 -18.56 3.27
CA SER A 78 -18.49 -19.05 3.50
C SER A 78 -19.07 -19.57 2.18
N VAL A 79 -19.69 -20.74 2.24
CA VAL A 79 -20.36 -21.37 1.11
C VAL A 79 -21.57 -20.52 0.71
N ILE A 80 -21.49 -19.85 -0.44
CA ILE A 80 -22.66 -19.21 -1.04
C ILE A 80 -23.43 -20.28 -1.79
N LEU A 81 -24.52 -20.75 -1.19
CA LEU A 81 -25.40 -21.72 -1.82
C LEU A 81 -26.05 -21.12 -3.08
N ALA A 82 -26.35 -22.00 -4.03
CA ALA A 82 -27.04 -21.62 -5.26
C ALA A 82 -28.33 -20.89 -4.87
N THR A 83 -28.41 -19.62 -5.19
CA THR A 83 -29.67 -18.91 -5.04
C THR A 83 -30.15 -18.63 -6.44
N THR A 84 -31.17 -19.37 -6.87
CA THR A 84 -32.03 -18.88 -7.94
C THR A 84 -32.73 -17.66 -7.37
N VAL A 85 -32.15 -16.50 -7.63
CA VAL A 85 -32.80 -15.24 -7.34
C VAL A 85 -34.03 -15.19 -8.24
N GLY A 86 -35.21 -15.17 -7.62
CA GLY A 86 -36.48 -15.04 -8.34
C GLY A 86 -36.55 -13.77 -9.19
N PRO A 87 -37.64 -13.58 -9.96
CA PRO A 87 -37.78 -12.42 -10.84
C PRO A 87 -37.54 -11.10 -10.09
N LEU A 88 -36.68 -10.25 -10.62
CA LEU A 88 -36.53 -8.89 -10.14
C LEU A 88 -37.80 -8.10 -10.46
N HIS A 89 -38.22 -7.22 -9.55
CA HIS A 89 -39.50 -6.53 -9.65
C HIS A 89 -39.67 -5.68 -10.93
N ASN A 90 -38.58 -5.22 -11.56
CA ASN A 90 -38.59 -4.36 -12.75
C ASN A 90 -37.55 -4.76 -13.82
N SER A 91 -37.15 -6.03 -13.90
CA SER A 91 -36.05 -6.47 -14.77
C SER A 91 -36.26 -7.92 -15.24
N PRO A 92 -35.65 -8.35 -16.36
CA PRO A 92 -35.63 -9.76 -16.74
C PRO A 92 -35.21 -10.68 -15.59
N ILE A 93 -35.68 -11.93 -15.65
CA ILE A 93 -35.30 -12.98 -14.71
C ILE A 93 -33.78 -13.15 -14.77
N LEU A 94 -33.08 -12.84 -13.67
CA LEU A 94 -31.64 -13.02 -13.54
C LEU A 94 -31.33 -14.37 -12.92
N HIS A 95 -30.72 -15.25 -13.70
CA HIS A 95 -30.20 -16.52 -13.22
C HIS A 95 -28.74 -16.33 -12.77
N LEU A 96 -28.51 -16.22 -11.46
CA LEU A 96 -27.17 -16.21 -10.90
C LEU A 96 -26.67 -17.66 -10.73
N PRO A 97 -25.41 -17.96 -11.12
CA PRO A 97 -24.87 -19.30 -10.94
C PRO A 97 -24.69 -19.63 -9.47
N LYS A 98 -24.68 -20.93 -9.14
CA LYS A 98 -24.10 -21.42 -7.89
C LYS A 98 -22.59 -21.22 -7.95
N PHE A 99 -21.99 -20.60 -6.95
CA PHE A 99 -20.54 -20.58 -6.80
C PHE A 99 -20.17 -20.60 -5.33
N GLU A 100 -19.09 -21.29 -5.01
CA GLU A 100 -18.54 -21.32 -3.66
C GLU A 100 -17.47 -20.24 -3.55
N ILE A 101 -17.54 -19.41 -2.50
CA ILE A 101 -16.44 -18.51 -2.15
C ILE A 101 -15.60 -19.24 -1.10
N THR A 102 -14.55 -19.90 -1.56
CA THR A 102 -13.58 -20.55 -0.68
C THR A 102 -12.43 -19.59 -0.41
N THR A 103 -11.71 -19.83 0.68
CA THR A 103 -10.33 -19.36 0.77
C THR A 103 -9.56 -19.97 -0.39
N PRO A 104 -8.62 -19.25 -1.00
CA PRO A 104 -7.72 -19.85 -1.96
C PRO A 104 -7.08 -21.10 -1.32
N GLY A 105 -7.38 -22.29 -1.85
CA GLY A 105 -6.65 -23.51 -1.50
C GLY A 105 -5.22 -23.46 -2.04
N PRO A 106 -4.41 -24.51 -1.91
CA PRO A 106 -3.08 -24.54 -2.52
C PRO A 106 -3.15 -24.21 -4.02
N ALA A 107 -2.17 -23.47 -4.51
CA ALA A 107 -2.17 -23.05 -5.91
C ALA A 107 -1.99 -24.28 -6.83
N PRO A 108 -2.78 -24.40 -7.92
CA PRO A 108 -2.73 -25.54 -8.83
C PRO A 108 -1.52 -25.44 -9.77
N GLY A 109 -0.32 -25.63 -9.23
CA GLY A 109 0.94 -25.52 -9.94
C GLY A 109 1.75 -24.29 -9.56
N PHE A 110 3.03 -24.33 -9.96
CA PHE A 110 4.02 -23.30 -9.67
C PHE A 110 3.63 -21.93 -10.25
N ASP A 111 3.15 -21.88 -11.49
CA ASP A 111 2.76 -20.64 -12.13
C ASP A 111 1.58 -19.96 -11.42
N ALA A 112 0.59 -20.76 -11.01
CA ALA A 112 -0.55 -20.24 -10.26
C ALA A 112 -0.13 -19.76 -8.87
N TRP A 113 0.89 -20.36 -8.26
CA TRP A 113 1.45 -19.93 -6.98
C TRP A 113 2.16 -18.58 -7.12
N LEU A 114 3.05 -18.46 -8.10
CA LEU A 114 3.73 -17.20 -8.42
C LEU A 114 2.73 -16.07 -8.71
N GLN A 115 1.70 -16.37 -9.50
CA GLN A 115 0.66 -15.42 -9.91
C GLN A 115 -0.22 -14.94 -8.75
N ARG A 116 -0.27 -15.67 -7.63
CA ARG A 116 -1.00 -15.30 -6.42
C ARG A 116 -0.18 -14.44 -5.45
N GLY A 117 1.14 -14.37 -5.63
CA GLY A 117 2.00 -13.57 -4.76
C GLY A 117 1.68 -12.08 -4.77
N VAL A 118 2.41 -11.36 -3.93
CA VAL A 118 2.32 -9.91 -3.75
C VAL A 118 3.70 -9.28 -4.00
N LEU A 119 3.71 -8.00 -4.34
CA LEU A 119 4.94 -7.22 -4.45
C LEU A 119 5.09 -6.34 -3.20
N ALA A 120 6.28 -6.25 -2.62
CA ALA A 120 6.57 -5.46 -1.44
C ALA A 120 7.10 -4.08 -1.82
N ALA A 121 6.21 -3.13 -2.08
CA ALA A 121 6.55 -1.78 -2.51
C ALA A 121 6.76 -0.85 -1.31
N LYS A 122 7.91 -0.16 -1.22
CA LYS A 122 8.13 0.88 -0.19
C LYS A 122 7.09 2.00 -0.40
N TYR A 123 6.34 2.36 0.64
CA TYR A 123 5.32 3.40 0.56
C TYR A 123 5.98 4.79 0.45
N ARG A 124 5.95 5.40 -0.76
CA ARG A 124 6.71 6.62 -1.10
C ARG A 124 5.98 7.93 -0.77
N ASP A 125 4.64 7.93 -0.70
CA ASP A 125 3.82 9.15 -0.55
C ASP A 125 3.87 9.78 0.87
N VAL A 126 4.71 9.23 1.74
CA VAL A 126 4.82 9.65 3.15
C VAL A 126 5.52 10.98 3.33
N GLN A 127 6.37 11.42 2.40
CA GLN A 127 7.29 12.53 2.66
C GLN A 127 6.60 13.87 3.01
N GLN A 128 5.32 14.04 2.65
CA GLN A 128 4.56 15.25 2.95
C GLN A 128 3.67 15.13 4.19
N PHE A 129 3.44 13.93 4.72
CA PHE A 129 2.61 13.74 5.91
C PHE A 129 3.33 14.32 7.14
N LEU A 130 2.58 14.98 8.04
CA LEU A 130 3.10 15.64 9.25
C LEU A 130 4.10 16.78 9.00
N THR A 131 4.09 17.31 7.79
CA THR A 131 5.08 18.28 7.31
C THR A 131 4.39 19.45 6.62
N VAL A 132 4.71 20.69 7.01
CA VAL A 132 4.25 21.89 6.30
C VAL A 132 5.29 22.32 5.28
N SER A 133 4.90 22.38 4.01
CA SER A 133 5.75 22.87 2.92
C SER A 133 5.61 24.39 2.77
N VAL A 134 6.72 25.10 2.81
CA VAL A 134 6.82 26.54 2.57
C VAL A 134 7.50 26.75 1.22
N VAL A 135 6.75 27.34 0.28
CA VAL A 135 7.29 27.74 -1.01
C VAL A 135 7.98 29.08 -0.82
N LEU A 136 9.24 29.14 -1.21
CA LEU A 136 10.08 30.33 -1.14
C LEU A 136 9.85 31.20 -2.38
N GLN A 137 9.96 32.51 -2.22
CA GLN A 137 9.87 33.44 -3.35
C GLN A 137 11.06 33.33 -4.30
N LYS A 138 12.23 32.97 -3.76
CA LYS A 138 13.47 32.73 -4.48
C LYS A 138 14.06 31.39 -4.06
N ARG A 139 14.75 30.74 -5.00
CA ARG A 139 15.48 29.48 -4.74
C ARG A 139 16.61 29.73 -3.73
N LEU A 140 16.77 28.81 -2.77
CA LEU A 140 17.92 28.75 -1.88
C LEU A 140 19.20 28.59 -2.70
N GLN A 141 20.22 29.34 -2.31
CA GLN A 141 21.58 29.10 -2.76
C GLN A 141 22.24 28.11 -1.80
N GLN A 142 23.22 27.33 -2.29
CA GLN A 142 23.97 26.39 -1.46
C GLN A 142 25.00 27.15 -0.62
N ASP A 143 24.51 27.90 0.36
CA ASP A 143 25.31 28.82 1.16
C ASP A 143 24.72 29.01 2.58
N ILE A 144 25.18 30.06 3.25
CA ILE A 144 24.77 30.45 4.60
C ILE A 144 23.23 30.56 4.72
N VAL A 145 22.53 30.95 3.65
CA VAL A 145 21.06 31.09 3.67
C VAL A 145 20.41 29.72 3.90
N ALA A 146 20.83 28.67 3.19
CA ALA A 146 20.30 27.32 3.40
C ALA A 146 20.59 26.79 4.82
N ALA A 147 21.74 27.16 5.40
CA ALA A 147 22.09 26.83 6.77
C ALA A 147 21.16 27.52 7.80
N VAL A 148 20.75 28.77 7.55
CA VAL A 148 19.78 29.49 8.39
C VAL A 148 18.45 28.72 8.46
N PHE A 149 17.90 28.29 7.32
CA PHE A 149 16.67 27.48 7.29
C PHE A 149 16.84 26.14 8.02
N SER A 150 17.91 25.41 7.71
CA SER A 150 18.18 24.09 8.28
C SER A 150 18.35 24.15 9.80
N SER A 151 19.02 25.19 10.33
CA SER A 151 19.23 25.39 11.77
C SER A 151 17.93 25.60 12.57
N ARG A 152 16.82 25.94 11.89
CA ARG A 152 15.48 26.09 12.47
C ARG A 152 14.57 24.90 12.16
N GLY A 153 15.12 23.83 11.57
CA GLY A 153 14.41 22.61 11.21
C GLY A 153 13.48 22.76 10.01
N LEU A 154 13.81 23.69 9.10
CA LEU A 154 13.20 23.80 7.78
C LEU A 154 14.17 23.17 6.77
N LEU A 155 13.81 21.99 6.27
CA LEU A 155 14.70 21.16 5.46
C LEU A 155 14.36 21.27 3.97
N GLU A 156 15.39 21.27 3.12
CA GLU A 156 15.25 21.28 1.67
C GLU A 156 15.16 19.83 1.14
N PRO A 157 14.02 19.40 0.55
CA PRO A 157 13.83 18.02 0.09
C PRO A 157 14.40 17.77 -1.33
N GLY A 158 15.33 18.62 -1.80
CA GLY A 158 15.91 18.60 -3.14
C GLY A 158 15.40 19.70 -4.09
N GLU A 159 14.16 20.18 -3.91
CA GLU A 159 13.65 21.39 -4.59
C GLU A 159 14.10 22.65 -3.84
N ARG A 160 15.05 23.40 -4.41
CA ARG A 160 15.62 24.61 -3.80
C ARG A 160 14.63 25.75 -3.52
N ASN A 161 13.41 25.70 -4.05
CA ASN A 161 12.36 26.68 -3.78
C ASN A 161 11.33 26.22 -2.74
N VAL A 162 11.54 25.08 -2.09
CA VAL A 162 10.62 24.55 -1.07
C VAL A 162 11.40 24.12 0.16
N VAL A 163 10.98 24.60 1.32
CA VAL A 163 11.45 24.09 2.60
C VAL A 163 10.31 23.40 3.34
N ARG A 164 10.65 22.37 4.12
CA ARG A 164 9.70 21.51 4.81
C ARG A 164 9.90 21.59 6.32
N PHE A 165 8.83 21.84 7.05
CA PHE A 165 8.81 21.89 8.51
C PHE A 165 8.00 20.72 9.07
N ARG A 166 8.63 19.80 9.79
CA ARG A 166 7.92 18.73 10.51
C ARG A 166 7.35 19.30 11.81
N TYR A 167 6.01 19.30 11.93
CA TYR A 167 5.33 19.88 13.12
C TYR A 167 5.12 18.86 14.24
N MET A 168 5.27 17.57 13.95
CA MET A 168 5.38 16.49 14.93
C MET A 168 6.86 16.18 15.18
N ARG A 169 7.57 17.07 15.89
CA ARG A 169 8.98 16.81 16.29
C ARG A 169 9.01 15.86 17.48
N GLU A 170 9.99 14.95 17.46
CA GLU A 170 10.41 14.23 18.66
C GLU A 170 11.03 15.25 19.61
N VAL A 171 10.54 15.32 20.85
CA VAL A 171 11.29 15.98 21.93
C VAL A 171 12.31 14.95 22.39
N GLU A 172 13.43 14.85 21.67
CA GLU A 172 14.63 14.12 22.14
C GLU A 172 15.79 15.11 22.17
N ASP A 173 16.56 15.05 23.25
CA ASP A 173 17.62 15.98 23.65
C ASP A 173 18.51 16.48 22.50
N GLY A 174 18.33 17.74 22.12
CA GLY A 174 19.39 18.61 21.57
C GLY A 174 20.03 18.26 20.22
N SER A 175 19.80 17.09 19.63
CA SER A 175 20.39 16.71 18.34
C SER A 175 19.32 16.53 17.28
N ALA A 176 19.11 17.59 16.48
CA ALA A 176 18.42 17.49 15.20
C ALA A 176 19.34 16.83 14.16
N TYR A 177 19.69 15.56 14.36
CA TYR A 177 20.23 14.72 13.30
C TYR A 177 19.13 13.75 12.89
N GLU A 178 18.65 13.95 11.66
CA GLU A 178 17.79 12.99 11.00
C GLU A 178 18.53 11.66 10.90
N LEU A 179 18.06 10.63 11.62
CA LEU A 179 18.26 9.28 11.14
C LEU A 179 17.55 9.24 9.79
N SER A 180 18.32 9.09 8.71
CA SER A 180 17.80 8.79 7.38
C SER A 180 16.72 7.70 7.52
N GLU A 181 15.50 7.98 7.09
CA GLU A 181 14.45 6.95 6.95
C GLU A 181 14.82 5.90 5.86
N ASP A 182 16.03 6.00 5.30
CA ASP A 182 16.59 5.12 4.29
C ASP A 182 17.51 4.02 4.86
N ASP A 183 17.80 4.03 6.16
CA ASP A 183 18.52 2.91 6.77
C ASP A 183 17.53 1.79 7.11
N ASP A 184 17.37 0.88 6.15
CA ASP A 184 16.66 -0.41 6.22
C ASP A 184 17.35 -1.40 7.20
N HIS A 185 17.95 -0.88 8.27
CA HIS A 185 18.74 -1.62 9.24
C HIS A 185 18.09 -1.48 10.62
N GLY A 186 17.39 -2.55 11.00
CA GLY A 186 16.29 -2.60 11.95
C GLY A 186 16.55 -2.25 13.42
N ARG A 187 15.56 -2.56 14.25
CA ARG A 187 15.36 -2.10 15.62
C ARG A 187 16.26 -2.77 16.66
N THR A 188 17.00 -1.97 17.44
CA THR A 188 17.74 -2.32 18.66
C THR A 188 17.22 -3.55 19.42
N SER A 189 17.76 -4.69 19.01
CA SER A 189 18.06 -5.96 19.68
C SER A 189 18.91 -6.71 18.63
N ALA A 190 19.74 -7.68 19.01
CA ALA A 190 20.72 -8.30 18.10
C ALA A 190 20.12 -9.12 16.90
N THR A 191 18.86 -8.90 16.53
CA THR A 191 18.07 -9.65 15.54
C THR A 191 17.22 -8.75 14.62
N THR A 192 17.74 -7.60 14.21
CA THR A 192 17.03 -6.62 13.38
C THR A 192 16.54 -7.22 12.03
N ASN A 193 15.22 -7.43 11.92
CA ASN A 193 14.48 -8.06 10.82
C ASN A 193 14.91 -7.66 9.40
N GLN A 194 15.76 -8.47 8.76
CA GLN A 194 15.98 -8.49 7.32
C GLN A 194 14.86 -9.27 6.61
N TRP A 195 13.60 -8.97 6.91
CA TRP A 195 12.47 -9.78 6.46
C TRP A 195 12.39 -9.82 4.91
N LYS A 196 12.76 -8.74 4.23
CA LYS A 196 12.85 -8.71 2.77
C LYS A 196 13.84 -9.73 2.22
N SER A 197 15.08 -9.74 2.73
CA SER A 197 16.09 -10.70 2.26
C SER A 197 15.78 -12.14 2.67
N ARG A 198 14.95 -12.31 3.70
CA ARG A 198 14.53 -13.60 4.25
C ARG A 198 13.35 -14.21 3.48
N TYR A 199 12.35 -13.41 3.16
CA TYR A 199 11.06 -13.87 2.61
C TYR A 199 10.81 -13.47 1.16
N CYS A 200 11.42 -12.40 0.67
CA CYS A 200 11.19 -11.92 -0.70
C CYS A 200 12.20 -12.51 -1.69
N VAL A 201 11.79 -12.51 -2.96
CA VAL A 201 12.64 -12.75 -4.12
C VAL A 201 12.61 -11.49 -4.97
N TRP A 202 13.77 -10.87 -5.19
CA TRP A 202 13.86 -9.69 -6.05
C TRP A 202 13.56 -10.08 -7.50
N THR A 203 12.67 -9.37 -8.17
CA THR A 203 12.35 -9.60 -9.59
C THR A 203 12.43 -8.29 -10.37
N HIS A 204 12.31 -8.35 -11.69
CA HIS A 204 12.20 -7.13 -12.50
C HIS A 204 10.93 -6.29 -12.23
N PHE A 205 9.96 -6.83 -11.46
CA PHE A 205 8.78 -6.11 -10.94
C PHE A 205 8.92 -5.70 -9.46
N ASP A 206 10.13 -5.72 -8.89
CA ASP A 206 10.45 -5.47 -7.46
C ASP A 206 10.41 -6.74 -6.58
N ASP A 207 10.52 -6.57 -5.26
CA ASP A 207 10.52 -7.63 -4.25
C ASP A 207 9.20 -8.43 -4.26
N TRP A 208 9.22 -9.64 -4.79
CA TRP A 208 8.08 -10.55 -4.80
C TRP A 208 8.04 -11.42 -3.54
N LEU A 209 6.83 -11.69 -3.04
CA LEU A 209 6.56 -12.53 -1.88
C LEU A 209 5.36 -13.43 -2.15
N SER A 210 5.40 -14.69 -1.71
CA SER A 210 4.24 -15.58 -1.82
C SER A 210 3.10 -15.10 -0.92
N ASP A 211 1.84 -15.23 -1.37
CA ASP A 211 0.65 -14.89 -0.57
C ASP A 211 0.60 -15.65 0.78
N ASP A 212 1.06 -16.90 0.80
CA ASP A 212 1.11 -17.70 2.02
C ASP A 212 2.06 -17.11 3.07
N CYS A 213 3.30 -16.79 2.67
CA CYS A 213 4.29 -16.15 3.53
C CYS A 213 3.82 -14.76 3.99
N TYR A 214 3.20 -13.98 3.09
CA TYR A 214 2.59 -12.70 3.46
C TYR A 214 1.54 -12.87 4.56
N ARG A 215 0.60 -13.80 4.39
CA ARG A 215 -0.46 -14.04 5.40
C ARG A 215 0.10 -14.49 6.74
N ALA A 216 1.12 -15.33 6.74
CA ALA A 216 1.75 -15.84 7.95
C ALA A 216 2.57 -14.79 8.71
N HIS A 217 3.30 -13.94 7.98
CA HIS A 217 4.32 -13.06 8.57
C HIS A 217 4.06 -11.56 8.40
N ARG A 218 2.90 -11.13 7.87
CA ARG A 218 2.60 -9.70 7.63
C ARG A 218 2.83 -8.78 8.83
N ALA A 219 2.66 -9.29 10.05
CA ALA A 219 2.85 -8.51 11.28
C ALA A 219 4.31 -8.06 11.47
N ASP A 220 5.26 -8.81 10.90
CA ASP A 220 6.70 -8.55 10.99
C ASP A 220 7.23 -7.72 9.82
N MET A 221 6.44 -7.59 8.75
CA MET A 221 6.79 -6.92 7.49
C MET A 221 6.55 -5.42 7.54
N VAL A 222 7.11 -4.77 8.56
CA VAL A 222 6.95 -3.34 8.84
C VAL A 222 8.29 -2.63 8.89
N LEU A 223 8.31 -1.32 8.62
CA LEU A 223 9.49 -0.48 8.83
C LEU A 223 9.87 -0.43 10.31
N ARG A 224 11.18 -0.29 10.59
CA ARG A 224 11.72 -0.07 11.94
C ARG A 224 11.05 1.11 12.66
N SER A 225 10.75 2.16 11.90
CA SER A 225 10.09 3.38 12.40
C SER A 225 8.59 3.20 12.64
N GLY A 226 8.01 2.02 12.39
CA GLY A 226 6.59 1.76 12.48
C GLY A 226 5.97 2.12 13.82
N ASP A 227 6.63 1.83 14.94
CA ASP A 227 6.12 2.23 16.27
C ASP A 227 6.17 3.74 16.50
N ARG A 228 7.21 4.42 16.03
CA ARG A 228 7.28 5.89 16.08
C ARG A 228 6.19 6.52 15.20
N ARG A 229 5.98 5.96 14.00
CA ARG A 229 4.90 6.36 13.07
C ARG A 229 3.51 6.11 13.69
N ARG A 230 3.31 4.97 14.35
CA ARG A 230 2.09 4.64 15.10
C ARG A 230 1.83 5.62 16.23
N ALA A 231 2.87 6.01 16.98
CA ALA A 231 2.75 7.02 18.03
C ALA A 231 2.33 8.38 17.47
N LYS A 232 2.91 8.82 16.35
CA LYS A 232 2.52 10.08 15.67
C LYS A 232 1.07 10.08 15.19
N ILE A 233 0.63 8.97 14.57
CA ILE A 233 -0.79 8.79 14.18
C ILE A 233 -1.70 8.85 15.42
N LYS A 234 -1.31 8.19 16.51
CA LYS A 234 -2.09 8.19 17.76
C LYS A 234 -2.18 9.60 18.36
N GLU A 235 -1.07 10.34 18.41
CA GLU A 235 -1.06 11.73 18.86
C GLU A 235 -1.98 12.60 18.00
N LEU A 236 -1.83 12.54 16.67
CA LEU A 236 -2.64 13.35 15.76
C LEU A 236 -4.14 13.04 15.87
N ARG A 237 -4.51 11.76 16.05
CA ARG A 237 -5.92 11.37 16.23
C ARG A 237 -6.51 11.82 17.56
N ASN A 238 -5.70 11.82 18.62
CA ASN A 238 -6.17 12.20 19.95
C ASN A 238 -6.24 13.72 20.14
N CYS A 239 -5.32 14.46 19.51
CA CYS A 239 -5.13 15.89 19.76
C CYS A 239 -5.45 16.78 18.54
N GLY A 240 -5.65 16.22 17.35
CA GLY A 240 -5.77 17.00 16.10
C GLY A 240 -6.98 17.92 16.02
N GLU A 241 -8.01 17.69 16.85
CA GLU A 241 -9.17 18.59 17.00
C GLU A 241 -9.05 19.54 18.22
N ASN A 242 -8.03 19.34 19.07
CA ASN A 242 -7.80 20.18 20.24
C ASN A 242 -7.14 21.51 19.81
N LYS A 243 -7.87 22.61 20.01
CA LYS A 243 -7.45 23.96 19.63
C LYS A 243 -6.20 24.45 20.35
N ASP A 244 -5.97 24.07 21.60
CA ASP A 244 -4.77 24.47 22.33
C ASP A 244 -3.54 23.73 21.80
N TRP A 245 -3.68 22.45 21.48
CA TRP A 245 -2.61 21.65 20.87
C TRP A 245 -2.28 22.17 19.46
N GLU A 246 -3.30 22.41 18.63
CA GLU A 246 -3.16 23.03 17.31
C GLU A 246 -2.43 24.38 17.39
N GLN A 247 -2.88 25.27 18.29
CA GLN A 247 -2.30 26.59 18.47
C GLN A 247 -0.85 26.50 18.97
N GLY A 248 -0.54 25.55 19.85
CA GLY A 248 0.83 25.27 20.31
C GLY A 248 1.76 24.90 19.15
N ARG A 249 1.35 23.95 18.30
CA ARG A 249 2.14 23.54 17.13
C ARG A 249 2.26 24.65 16.09
N LYS A 250 1.18 25.40 15.83
CA LYS A 250 1.17 26.58 14.96
C LYS A 250 2.16 27.64 15.43
N THR A 251 2.20 27.90 16.73
CA THR A 251 3.11 28.87 17.35
C THR A 251 4.57 28.50 17.12
N ILE A 252 4.93 27.22 17.33
CA ILE A 252 6.30 26.73 17.09
C ILE A 252 6.69 26.89 15.61
N PHE A 253 5.79 26.56 14.68
CA PHE A 253 6.04 26.74 13.26
C PHE A 253 6.26 28.21 12.87
N LEU A 254 5.38 29.10 13.32
CA LEU A 254 5.48 30.54 13.04
C LEU A 254 6.73 31.15 13.70
N GLN A 255 7.12 30.66 14.87
CA GLN A 255 8.37 31.08 15.53
C GLN A 255 9.59 30.69 14.70
N ALA A 256 9.65 29.44 14.21
CA ALA A 256 10.77 29.01 13.37
C ALA A 256 10.93 29.87 12.11
N LEU A 257 9.82 30.25 11.45
CA LEU A 257 9.85 31.18 10.32
C LEU A 257 10.23 32.61 10.72
N SER A 258 9.80 33.06 11.90
CA SER A 258 10.15 34.39 12.43
C SER A 258 11.64 34.49 12.79
N ASP A 259 12.22 33.41 13.29
CA ASP A 259 13.65 33.32 13.59
C ASP A 259 14.47 33.33 12.29
N VAL A 260 14.07 32.56 11.27
CA VAL A 260 14.69 32.62 9.94
C VAL A 260 14.61 34.04 9.38
N TRP A 261 13.44 34.68 9.46
CA TRP A 261 13.27 36.05 9.01
C TRP A 261 14.25 37.02 9.68
N THR A 262 14.36 36.93 11.00
CA THR A 262 15.24 37.80 11.79
C THR A 262 16.70 37.62 11.40
N GLU A 263 17.15 36.39 11.18
CA GLU A 263 18.52 36.11 10.72
C GLU A 263 18.76 36.66 9.31
N LEU A 264 17.85 36.42 8.36
CA LEU A 264 17.98 36.96 6.99
C LEU A 264 17.87 38.50 6.94
N ALA A 265 17.17 39.12 7.90
CA ALA A 265 17.08 40.56 8.03
C ALA A 265 18.43 41.22 8.37
N LYS A 266 19.35 40.51 9.05
CA LYS A 266 20.71 40.99 9.33
C LYS A 266 21.51 41.22 8.03
N GLU A 267 21.17 40.47 6.97
CA GLU A 267 21.76 40.60 5.63
C GLU A 267 20.90 41.48 4.69
N GLY A 268 19.78 42.01 5.18
CA GLY A 268 18.89 42.92 4.44
C GLY A 268 18.02 42.26 3.35
N ARG A 269 17.86 40.92 3.35
CA ARG A 269 17.15 40.19 2.28
C ARG A 269 16.10 39.15 2.73
N PRO A 270 15.32 39.35 3.81
CA PRO A 270 14.34 38.35 4.26
C PRO A 270 13.18 38.16 3.26
N ASN A 271 12.78 39.26 2.60
CA ASN A 271 11.70 39.28 1.60
C ASN A 271 12.04 38.51 0.31
N ASP A 272 13.33 38.28 0.02
CA ASP A 272 13.73 37.48 -1.15
C ASP A 272 13.22 36.03 -1.03
N TYR A 273 13.00 35.53 0.19
CA TYR A 273 12.70 34.12 0.43
C TYR A 273 11.33 33.92 1.07
N LEU A 274 10.97 34.73 2.07
CA LEU A 274 9.72 34.60 2.83
C LEU A 274 8.76 35.75 2.53
N LYS A 275 7.46 35.47 2.59
CA LYS A 275 6.42 36.49 2.50
C LYS A 275 6.31 37.23 3.83
N GLY A 276 6.36 38.55 3.79
CA GLY A 276 6.21 39.39 4.97
C GLY A 276 6.34 40.87 4.63
N GLY A 277 6.55 41.68 5.66
CA GLY A 277 6.66 43.13 5.55
C GLY A 277 7.55 43.73 6.63
N PRO A 278 7.45 45.04 6.91
CA PRO A 278 8.30 45.74 7.87
C PRO A 278 8.28 45.14 9.29
N HIS A 279 7.22 44.41 9.65
CA HIS A 279 7.01 43.85 10.99
C HIS A 279 7.32 42.34 11.08
N GLY A 280 7.90 41.74 10.05
CA GLY A 280 8.23 40.31 10.04
C GLY A 280 7.48 39.51 8.98
N ILE A 281 7.44 38.19 9.16
CA ILE A 281 6.71 37.26 8.29
C ILE A 281 5.20 37.58 8.27
N ASP A 282 4.55 37.21 7.17
CA ASP A 282 3.09 37.19 7.06
C ASP A 282 2.52 36.03 7.88
N ARG A 283 2.26 36.29 9.17
CA ARG A 283 1.80 35.28 10.14
C ARG A 283 0.45 34.70 9.79
N GLU A 284 -0.44 35.47 9.16
CA GLU A 284 -1.75 35.02 8.70
C GLU A 284 -1.59 34.04 7.54
N HIS A 285 -0.85 34.42 6.50
CA HIS A 285 -0.60 33.54 5.36
C HIS A 285 0.01 32.18 5.75
N TYR A 286 1.03 32.20 6.61
CA TYR A 286 1.67 30.96 7.07
C TYR A 286 0.80 30.20 8.08
N GLY A 287 0.04 30.92 8.91
CA GLY A 287 -0.91 30.35 9.85
C GLY A 287 -2.00 29.55 9.14
N ASP A 288 -2.65 30.14 8.16
CA ASP A 288 -3.69 29.47 7.35
C ASP A 288 -3.16 28.23 6.64
N ARG A 289 -1.91 28.29 6.14
CA ARG A 289 -1.26 27.16 5.50
C ARG A 289 -1.04 26.01 6.48
N PHE A 290 -0.60 26.32 7.70
CA PHE A 290 -0.42 25.34 8.76
C PHE A 290 -1.74 24.65 9.11
N GLU A 291 -2.80 25.42 9.35
CA GLU A 291 -4.12 24.87 9.73
C GLU A 291 -4.71 23.98 8.63
N LYS A 292 -4.65 24.42 7.37
CA LYS A 292 -5.08 23.60 6.22
C LYS A 292 -4.32 22.28 6.14
N LYS A 293 -3.00 22.31 6.37
CA LYS A 293 -2.18 21.11 6.36
C LYS A 293 -2.52 20.19 7.52
N LEU A 294 -2.65 20.73 8.73
CA LEU A 294 -3.02 19.95 9.90
C LEU A 294 -4.36 19.25 9.72
N LEU A 295 -5.38 19.96 9.22
CA LEU A 295 -6.69 19.39 8.93
C LEU A 295 -6.63 18.26 7.89
N THR A 296 -5.79 18.43 6.86
CA THR A 296 -5.57 17.40 5.83
C THR A 296 -4.93 16.15 6.44
N ASP A 297 -3.88 16.33 7.23
CA ASP A 297 -3.19 15.23 7.90
C ASP A 297 -4.07 14.53 8.91
N TYR A 298 -4.89 15.28 9.65
CA TYR A 298 -5.86 14.73 10.58
C TYR A 298 -6.86 13.81 9.86
N ARG A 299 -7.40 14.24 8.72
CA ARG A 299 -8.29 13.40 7.88
C ARG A 299 -7.60 12.13 7.39
N LEU A 300 -6.36 12.24 6.90
CA LEU A 300 -5.56 11.09 6.49
C LEU A 300 -5.31 10.12 7.66
N ALA A 301 -5.04 10.63 8.87
CA ALA A 301 -4.86 9.79 10.04
C ALA A 301 -6.14 9.04 10.48
N GLN A 302 -7.33 9.51 10.08
CA GLN A 302 -8.57 8.78 10.32
C GLN A 302 -8.80 7.64 9.32
N ASP A 303 -8.24 7.74 8.11
CA ASP A 303 -8.29 6.70 7.09
C ASP A 303 -7.51 5.45 7.52
N SER A 304 -8.18 4.31 7.57
CA SER A 304 -7.58 3.05 8.02
C SER A 304 -6.52 2.49 7.08
N ASP A 305 -6.70 2.66 5.77
CA ASP A 305 -5.79 2.15 4.75
C ASP A 305 -4.51 3.00 4.73
N PHE A 306 -4.66 4.33 4.75
CA PHE A 306 -3.52 5.25 4.91
C PHE A 306 -2.72 4.95 6.18
N ARG A 307 -3.40 4.74 7.32
CA ARG A 307 -2.72 4.40 8.58
C ARG A 307 -1.88 3.14 8.48
N ALA A 308 -2.43 2.08 7.91
CA ALA A 308 -1.72 0.81 7.76
C ALA A 308 -0.46 1.04 6.91
N ARG A 309 -0.61 1.59 5.71
CA ARG A 309 0.50 1.87 4.79
C ARG A 309 1.55 2.81 5.36
N TYR A 310 1.14 3.86 6.08
CA TYR A 310 2.07 4.79 6.73
C TYR A 310 2.87 4.11 7.84
N ILE A 311 2.20 3.37 8.73
CA ILE A 311 2.81 2.69 9.89
C ILE A 311 3.73 1.57 9.40
N ASP A 312 3.21 0.70 8.53
CA ASP A 312 3.94 -0.46 8.02
C ASP A 312 5.06 0.01 7.09
N GLY A 313 4.85 1.12 6.38
CA GLY A 313 5.82 1.74 5.47
C GLY A 313 6.00 1.00 4.14
N TYR A 314 5.19 -0.03 3.94
CA TYR A 314 5.13 -0.84 2.74
C TYR A 314 3.68 -0.99 2.30
N GLU A 315 3.51 -1.15 0.99
CA GLU A 315 2.29 -1.64 0.38
C GLU A 315 2.54 -3.02 -0.19
N PHE A 316 1.52 -3.88 -0.16
CA PHE A 316 1.59 -5.25 -0.68
C PHE A 316 0.57 -5.45 -1.82
N PRO A 317 0.70 -4.74 -2.96
CA PRO A 317 -0.18 -4.96 -4.09
C PRO A 317 -0.08 -6.39 -4.61
N ALA A 318 -1.23 -6.94 -5.01
CA ALA A 318 -1.27 -8.22 -5.69
C ALA A 318 -0.50 -8.17 -7.02
N MET A 319 0.15 -9.28 -7.37
CA MET A 319 0.92 -9.38 -8.60
C MET A 319 0.03 -9.22 -9.85
N LEU A 320 0.55 -8.53 -10.87
CA LEU A 320 -0.15 -8.26 -12.13
C LEU A 320 -0.58 -9.56 -12.82
N ARG A 321 -1.79 -9.58 -13.38
CA ARG A 321 -2.29 -10.76 -14.12
C ARG A 321 -1.84 -10.71 -15.58
N PHE A 322 -0.98 -11.65 -16.00
CA PHE A 322 -0.45 -11.75 -17.36
C PHE A 322 -1.39 -12.47 -18.35
N ARG A 323 -2.70 -12.14 -18.33
CA ARG A 323 -3.76 -12.96 -18.96
C ARG A 323 -3.53 -13.35 -20.43
N GLN A 324 -2.80 -12.55 -21.21
CA GLN A 324 -2.55 -12.78 -22.64
C GLN A 324 -1.09 -12.53 -23.04
N ASP A 325 -0.23 -12.15 -22.09
CA ASP A 325 1.16 -11.83 -22.35
C ASP A 325 2.05 -12.92 -21.78
N THR A 326 2.12 -14.04 -22.52
CA THR A 326 2.91 -15.21 -22.13
C THR A 326 4.40 -14.92 -22.13
N VAL A 327 4.87 -13.98 -22.96
CA VAL A 327 6.28 -13.59 -23.03
C VAL A 327 6.68 -12.87 -21.75
N SER A 328 5.93 -11.83 -21.36
CA SER A 328 6.21 -11.12 -20.10
C SER A 328 6.04 -12.03 -18.87
N TRP A 329 5.13 -13.01 -18.93
CA TRP A 329 5.01 -14.01 -17.88
C TRP A 329 6.27 -14.88 -17.76
N ASP A 330 6.75 -15.45 -18.88
CA ASP A 330 7.94 -16.29 -18.86
C ASP A 330 9.19 -15.48 -18.48
N ASP A 331 9.28 -14.20 -18.85
CA ASP A 331 10.33 -13.29 -18.40
C ASP A 331 10.29 -13.05 -16.89
N PHE A 332 9.09 -12.95 -16.30
CA PHE A 332 8.93 -12.83 -14.85
C PHE A 332 9.37 -14.10 -14.13
N VAL A 333 8.89 -15.25 -14.58
CA VAL A 333 9.26 -16.54 -13.98
C VAL A 333 10.78 -16.76 -14.08
N ARG A 334 11.39 -16.41 -15.22
CA ARG A 334 12.84 -16.50 -15.40
C ARG A 334 13.58 -15.59 -14.44
N SER A 335 13.20 -14.31 -14.35
CA SER A 335 13.80 -13.34 -13.43
C SER A 335 13.71 -13.82 -11.97
N TRP A 336 12.58 -14.42 -11.59
CA TRP A 336 12.40 -15.03 -10.28
C TRP A 336 13.38 -16.19 -10.06
N CYS A 337 13.48 -17.13 -11.01
CA CYS A 337 14.39 -18.28 -10.93
C CYS A 337 15.87 -17.87 -10.92
N GLU A 338 16.24 -16.83 -11.68
CA GLU A 338 17.59 -16.25 -11.68
C GLU A 338 17.96 -15.68 -10.32
N SER A 339 17.08 -14.87 -9.72
CA SER A 339 17.31 -14.32 -8.38
C SER A 339 17.44 -15.40 -7.32
N VAL A 340 16.63 -16.45 -7.40
CA VAL A 340 16.72 -17.60 -6.50
C VAL A 340 18.04 -18.36 -6.70
N ALA A 341 18.46 -18.60 -7.94
CA ALA A 341 19.73 -19.26 -8.24
C ALA A 341 20.93 -18.47 -7.69
N LEU A 342 20.93 -17.14 -7.90
CA LEU A 342 21.97 -16.23 -7.39
C LEU A 342 22.03 -16.23 -5.87
N GLU A 343 20.87 -16.24 -5.20
CA GLU A 343 20.79 -16.31 -3.75
C GLU A 343 21.25 -17.67 -3.21
N ALA A 344 20.85 -18.77 -3.86
CA ALA A 344 21.23 -20.14 -3.52
C ALA A 344 22.73 -20.39 -3.66
N ALA A 345 23.40 -19.72 -4.60
CA ALA A 345 24.85 -19.82 -4.80
C ALA A 345 25.69 -19.17 -3.69
N LYS A 346 25.07 -18.38 -2.79
CA LYS A 346 25.78 -17.76 -1.66
C LYS A 346 26.20 -18.81 -0.64
N ARG A 347 27.38 -18.61 -0.01
CA ARG A 347 27.87 -19.48 1.08
C ARG A 347 26.87 -19.59 2.24
N ARG A 348 26.09 -18.54 2.50
CA ARG A 348 25.03 -18.48 3.52
C ARG A 348 23.85 -17.70 2.93
N PRO A 349 22.90 -18.38 2.25
CA PRO A 349 21.72 -17.72 1.71
C PRO A 349 20.86 -17.16 2.85
N SER A 350 20.44 -15.90 2.73
CA SER A 350 19.53 -15.28 3.71
C SER A 350 18.08 -15.67 3.44
N SER A 351 17.73 -15.89 2.17
CA SER A 351 16.39 -16.29 1.75
C SER A 351 16.07 -17.71 2.21
N LEU A 352 14.95 -17.87 2.91
CA LEU A 352 14.52 -19.19 3.35
C LEU A 352 14.10 -20.09 2.18
N LEU A 353 13.51 -19.49 1.14
CA LEU A 353 13.18 -20.18 -0.09
C LEU A 353 14.44 -20.74 -0.76
N ALA A 354 15.47 -19.92 -0.91
CA ALA A 354 16.74 -20.36 -1.51
C ALA A 354 17.40 -21.47 -0.69
N ARG A 355 17.42 -21.34 0.65
CA ARG A 355 17.92 -22.40 1.55
C ARG A 355 17.17 -23.72 1.37
N THR A 356 15.85 -23.66 1.28
CA THR A 356 14.99 -24.83 1.11
C THR A 356 15.25 -25.51 -0.22
N LEU A 357 15.37 -24.73 -1.30
CA LEU A 357 15.70 -25.27 -2.62
C LEU A 357 17.09 -25.91 -2.67
N VAL A 358 18.10 -25.33 -2.01
CA VAL A 358 19.43 -25.95 -1.91
C VAL A 358 19.34 -27.34 -1.26
N LEU A 359 18.58 -27.48 -0.16
CA LEU A 359 18.40 -28.76 0.51
C LEU A 359 17.69 -29.79 -0.38
N ILE A 360 16.57 -29.40 -0.99
CA ILE A 360 15.81 -30.29 -1.87
C ILE A 360 16.66 -30.74 -3.07
N MET A 361 17.41 -29.82 -3.69
CA MET A 361 18.23 -30.15 -4.85
C MET A 361 19.42 -31.03 -4.49
N ALA A 362 20.03 -30.82 -3.32
CA ALA A 362 21.08 -31.70 -2.81
C ALA A 362 20.56 -33.13 -2.60
N GLU A 363 19.36 -33.30 -2.04
CA GLU A 363 18.70 -34.61 -1.88
C GLU A 363 18.42 -35.29 -3.23
N LEU A 364 18.18 -34.50 -4.28
CA LEU A 364 17.97 -34.99 -5.64
C LEU A 364 19.25 -35.22 -6.44
N GLY A 365 20.43 -34.98 -5.84
CA GLY A 365 21.72 -35.15 -6.51
C GLY A 365 22.03 -34.08 -7.57
N ILE A 366 21.42 -32.90 -7.45
CA ILE A 366 21.64 -31.76 -8.36
C ILE A 366 22.71 -30.86 -7.75
N GLU A 367 23.92 -30.89 -8.29
CA GLU A 367 25.09 -30.17 -7.75
C GLU A 367 25.08 -28.67 -8.06
N GLU A 368 24.56 -28.28 -9.23
CA GLU A 368 24.48 -26.86 -9.64
C GLU A 368 23.03 -26.46 -9.94
N LEU A 369 22.54 -25.52 -9.13
CA LEU A 369 21.27 -24.82 -9.32
C LEU A 369 21.44 -23.68 -10.33
N ASP A 370 21.25 -23.99 -11.61
CA ASP A 370 21.01 -22.96 -12.62
C ASP A 370 19.50 -22.61 -12.71
N SER A 371 19.20 -21.40 -13.20
CA SER A 371 17.82 -20.88 -13.26
C SER A 371 16.90 -21.75 -14.13
N ALA A 372 17.43 -22.37 -15.19
CA ALA A 372 16.67 -23.22 -16.10
C ALA A 372 16.26 -24.54 -15.44
N LYS A 373 17.17 -25.18 -14.68
CA LYS A 373 16.88 -26.38 -13.89
C LYS A 373 15.86 -26.10 -12.79
N ILE A 374 15.98 -24.97 -12.09
CA ILE A 374 15.00 -24.56 -11.07
C ILE A 374 13.61 -24.44 -11.71
N TYR A 375 13.52 -23.70 -12.81
CA TYR A 375 12.29 -23.49 -13.55
C TYR A 375 11.63 -24.80 -13.98
N ASP A 376 12.40 -25.67 -14.65
CA ASP A 376 11.93 -26.94 -15.17
C ASP A 376 11.47 -27.87 -14.05
N TRP A 377 12.25 -27.94 -12.97
CA TRP A 377 11.95 -28.78 -11.83
C TRP A 377 10.69 -28.31 -11.11
N LEU A 378 10.55 -27.00 -10.86
CA LEU A 378 9.37 -26.44 -10.19
C LEU A 378 8.10 -26.72 -10.98
N ARG A 379 8.07 -26.43 -12.29
CA ARG A 379 6.89 -26.72 -13.12
C ARG A 379 6.55 -28.22 -13.19
N LYS A 380 7.55 -29.11 -13.24
CA LYS A 380 7.36 -30.57 -13.30
C LYS A 380 6.97 -31.19 -11.96
N SER A 381 7.46 -30.65 -10.86
CA SER A 381 7.40 -31.29 -9.55
C SER A 381 6.43 -30.61 -8.57
N TRP A 382 5.89 -29.43 -8.88
CA TRP A 382 5.03 -28.67 -7.96
C TRP A 382 3.86 -29.48 -7.38
N ASN A 383 3.21 -30.27 -8.24
CA ASN A 383 2.04 -31.06 -7.86
C ASN A 383 2.41 -32.43 -7.26
N LYS A 384 3.70 -32.73 -7.09
CA LYS A 384 4.12 -33.91 -6.34
C LYS A 384 3.88 -33.68 -4.84
N PRO A 385 3.59 -34.73 -4.06
CA PRO A 385 3.37 -34.59 -2.62
C PRO A 385 4.50 -33.80 -1.95
N ASN A 386 4.13 -32.90 -1.05
CA ASN A 386 5.02 -32.11 -0.18
C ASN A 386 5.91 -31.05 -0.87
N VAL A 387 6.02 -30.99 -2.21
CA VAL A 387 6.93 -30.02 -2.88
C VAL A 387 6.48 -28.58 -2.69
N GLY A 388 5.22 -28.27 -3.02
CA GLY A 388 4.67 -26.93 -2.79
C GLY A 388 4.67 -26.55 -1.31
N GLU A 389 4.32 -27.50 -0.42
CA GLU A 389 4.23 -27.27 1.03
C GLU A 389 5.59 -26.94 1.65
N LEU A 390 6.66 -27.63 1.24
CA LEU A 390 8.03 -27.35 1.71
C LEU A 390 8.48 -25.93 1.35
N LEU A 391 8.05 -25.41 0.20
CA LEU A 391 8.39 -24.06 -0.26
C LEU A 391 7.47 -22.97 0.32
N ILE A 392 6.30 -23.36 0.84
CA ILE A 392 5.28 -22.48 1.41
C ILE A 392 5.49 -22.22 2.90
N PHE A 393 6.03 -23.19 3.66
CA PHE A 393 6.26 -23.08 5.10
C PHE A 393 7.74 -23.05 5.43
N THR A 394 8.29 -21.84 5.51
CA THR A 394 9.73 -21.65 5.74
C THR A 394 10.06 -21.21 7.16
N GLU A 395 9.30 -21.64 8.17
CA GLU A 395 9.71 -21.52 9.57
C GLU A 395 9.05 -22.61 10.42
N ASN A 396 9.78 -23.71 10.64
CA ASN A 396 9.83 -24.37 11.94
C ASN A 396 11.15 -23.96 12.60
#